data_AF-A0A7J7IB50-F1
#
_entry.id   AF-A0A7J7IB50-F1
#
_cell.length_a   1.000
_cell.length_b   1.000
_cell.length_c   1.000
_cell.angle_alpha   90.00
_cell.angle_beta   90.00
_cell.angle_gamma   90.00
#
_symmetry.space_group_name_H-M   'P 1'
#
loop_
_entity.id
_entity.type
_entity.pdbx_description
1 polymer ?
#
loop_
_entity_poly.entity_id
_entity_poly.type
_entity_poly.pdbx_seq_one_letter_code
_entity_poly.pdbx_strand_id
1 'polypeptide(L)'
;MQSLWHLRKFRDEFLSRPTSMHVHIGDSCVVCALHEIFNALDVASTNMTKEVVSPTNLRIALSKLSPDGNLFQEAQMNDASKVLKAILSFLHQSFTSGSAVSDTKSAGSNCTGFLSSFITQCYYAERPFDELLELAETHHYRMCDTEVGGCGKLDNVHNILSTPPHVFTTVLGWESRSEPADDISATLRALSTEIDIGVMYEGVDPGKIYSLISMVCYHREHYICFVYNHEYKKWIMYDDETPEVIFCWDDVLTKCEEGCLQPQVLFFEAVK
;
A
#
# COMPACT_ATOMS: atom_id res chain seq x y z
N MET A 1 -3.69 2.11 -8.43
CA MET A 1 -4.69 3.20 -8.46
C MET A 1 -6.02 2.78 -7.86
N GLN A 2 -6.64 1.69 -8.35
CA GLN A 2 -7.90 1.18 -7.81
C GLN A 2 -7.87 0.97 -6.29
N SER A 3 -6.82 0.32 -5.76
CA SER A 3 -6.64 0.15 -4.31
C SER A 3 -6.68 1.46 -3.52
N LEU A 4 -5.95 2.48 -3.97
CA LEU A 4 -5.85 3.77 -3.27
C LEU A 4 -7.17 4.54 -3.28
N TRP A 5 -7.94 4.45 -4.36
CA TRP A 5 -9.24 5.12 -4.44
C TRP A 5 -10.30 4.44 -3.54
N HIS A 6 -10.22 3.13 -3.36
CA HIS A 6 -11.16 2.40 -2.50
C HIS A 6 -10.89 2.53 -1.00
N LEU A 7 -9.73 3.07 -0.60
CA LEU A 7 -9.47 3.53 0.76
C LEU A 7 -10.32 4.77 1.05
N ARG A 8 -11.50 4.59 1.65
CA ARG A 8 -12.51 5.66 1.77
C ARG A 8 -11.96 6.87 2.52
N LYS A 9 -11.30 6.66 3.66
CA LYS A 9 -10.78 7.80 4.42
C LYS A 9 -9.66 8.51 3.68
N PHE A 10 -8.77 7.76 3.03
CA PHE A 10 -7.70 8.35 2.23
C PHE A 10 -8.27 9.17 1.08
N ARG A 11 -9.19 8.59 0.29
CA ARG A 11 -9.85 9.26 -0.83
C ARG A 11 -10.60 10.51 -0.37
N ASP A 12 -11.46 10.37 0.64
CA ASP A 12 -12.32 11.47 1.09
C ASP A 12 -11.47 12.62 1.66
N GLU A 13 -10.43 12.31 2.44
CA GLU A 13 -9.52 13.34 2.94
C GLU A 13 -8.69 13.98 1.82
N PHE A 14 -8.13 13.17 0.92
CA PHE A 14 -7.34 13.66 -0.19
C PHE A 14 -8.15 14.59 -1.10
N LEU A 15 -9.36 14.20 -1.47
CA LEU A 15 -10.26 15.01 -2.31
C LEU A 15 -10.81 16.24 -1.58
N SER A 16 -10.98 16.19 -0.25
CA SER A 16 -11.42 17.35 0.53
C SER A 16 -10.39 18.48 0.62
N ARG A 17 -9.09 18.17 0.38
CA ARG A 17 -8.02 19.15 0.42
C ARG A 17 -8.06 20.02 -0.84
N PRO A 18 -8.08 21.36 -0.72
CA PRO A 18 -7.97 22.26 -1.87
C PRO A 18 -6.67 22.01 -2.64
N THR A 19 -6.73 22.06 -3.97
CA THR A 19 -5.53 21.95 -4.82
C THR A 19 -4.54 23.09 -4.59
N SER A 20 -4.95 24.21 -3.98
CA SER A 20 -4.06 25.30 -3.58
C SER A 20 -3.21 25.01 -2.32
N MET A 21 -3.46 23.92 -1.61
CA MET A 21 -2.77 23.58 -0.34
C MET A 21 -1.52 22.70 -0.52
N HIS A 22 -1.16 22.33 -1.74
CA HIS A 22 0.03 21.51 -1.98
C HIS A 22 1.07 22.25 -2.81
N VAL A 23 2.35 21.93 -2.58
CA VAL A 23 3.46 22.42 -3.38
C VAL A 23 3.62 21.53 -4.61
N HIS A 24 3.65 22.14 -5.79
CA HIS A 24 3.94 21.45 -7.04
C HIS A 24 5.42 21.06 -7.08
N ILE A 25 5.69 19.78 -7.33
CA ILE A 25 7.05 19.25 -7.47
C ILE A 25 7.26 18.90 -8.94
N GLY A 26 8.13 19.66 -9.60
CA GLY A 26 8.38 19.56 -11.03
C GLY A 26 7.22 20.08 -11.91
N ASP A 27 7.40 19.98 -13.23
CA ASP A 27 6.44 20.50 -14.23
C ASP A 27 5.17 19.65 -14.35
N SER A 28 5.17 18.43 -13.82
CA SER A 28 4.07 17.48 -13.88
C SER A 28 3.78 16.99 -12.47
N CYS A 29 2.68 17.47 -11.87
CA CYS A 29 2.40 17.27 -10.45
C CYS A 29 1.65 15.96 -10.18
N VAL A 30 2.23 15.10 -9.34
CA VAL A 30 1.64 13.83 -8.90
C VAL A 30 0.32 14.05 -8.18
N VAL A 31 0.22 15.06 -7.29
CA VAL A 31 -1.01 15.37 -6.54
C VAL A 31 -2.14 15.74 -7.50
N CYS A 32 -1.88 16.62 -8.48
CA CYS A 32 -2.88 17.01 -9.48
C CYS A 32 -3.35 15.81 -10.32
N ALA A 33 -2.41 14.99 -10.82
CA ALA A 33 -2.74 13.81 -11.60
C ALA A 33 -3.57 12.79 -10.80
N LEU A 34 -3.28 12.64 -9.49
CA LEU A 34 -4.08 11.79 -8.60
C LEU A 34 -5.50 12.34 -8.38
N HIS A 35 -5.65 13.66 -8.20
CA HIS A 35 -6.97 14.29 -8.10
C HIS A 35 -7.78 14.07 -9.38
N GLU A 36 -7.19 14.23 -10.55
CA GLU A 36 -7.85 13.97 -11.84
C GLU A 36 -8.36 12.53 -11.91
N ILE A 37 -7.51 11.55 -11.57
CA ILE A 37 -7.88 10.13 -11.59
C ILE A 37 -9.00 9.84 -10.58
N PHE A 38 -8.89 10.34 -9.34
CA PHE A 38 -9.88 10.07 -8.30
C PHE A 38 -11.24 10.69 -8.61
N ASN A 39 -11.26 11.92 -9.11
CA ASN A 39 -12.50 12.55 -9.56
C ASN A 39 -13.14 11.78 -10.73
N ALA A 40 -12.33 11.31 -11.69
CA ALA A 40 -12.83 10.51 -12.80
C ALA A 40 -13.40 9.16 -12.32
N LEU A 41 -12.77 8.52 -11.33
CA LEU A 41 -13.28 7.30 -10.70
C LEU A 41 -14.58 7.54 -9.91
N ASP A 42 -14.72 8.67 -9.20
CA ASP A 42 -15.97 9.05 -8.53
C ASP A 42 -17.12 9.24 -9.55
N VAL A 43 -16.84 9.90 -10.67
CA VAL A 43 -17.81 10.07 -11.77
C VAL A 43 -18.19 8.72 -12.39
N ALA A 44 -17.22 7.85 -12.65
CA ALA A 44 -17.47 6.52 -13.19
C ALA A 44 -18.29 5.65 -12.23
N SER A 45 -18.00 5.72 -10.93
CA SER A 45 -18.72 4.99 -9.89
C SER A 45 -20.17 5.47 -9.72
N THR A 46 -20.45 6.75 -9.94
CA THR A 46 -21.79 7.33 -9.74
C THR A 46 -22.68 7.22 -10.98
N ASN A 47 -22.11 7.40 -12.19
CA ASN A 47 -22.88 7.43 -13.43
C ASN A 47 -22.99 6.07 -14.14
N MET A 48 -22.41 5.00 -13.58
CA MET A 48 -22.23 3.71 -14.26
C MET A 48 -21.64 3.86 -15.68
N THR A 49 -20.84 4.90 -15.91
CA THR A 49 -20.15 5.12 -17.19
C THR A 49 -18.92 4.21 -17.23
N LYS A 50 -18.76 3.49 -18.34
CA LYS A 50 -17.60 2.62 -18.60
C LYS A 50 -16.35 3.42 -19.03
N GLU A 51 -16.19 4.63 -18.51
CA GLU A 51 -15.11 5.51 -18.95
C GLU A 51 -13.78 5.02 -18.36
N VAL A 52 -12.87 4.63 -19.25
CA VAL A 52 -11.53 4.17 -18.85
C VAL A 52 -10.74 5.38 -18.37
N VAL A 53 -10.43 5.41 -17.07
CA VAL A 53 -9.65 6.51 -16.48
C VAL A 53 -8.19 6.35 -16.87
N SER A 54 -7.68 7.30 -17.65
CA SER A 54 -6.32 7.28 -18.16
C SER A 54 -5.28 7.63 -17.07
N PRO A 55 -4.30 6.76 -16.76
CA PRO A 55 -3.24 7.06 -15.80
C PRO A 55 -2.05 7.82 -16.41
N THR A 56 -2.17 8.31 -17.65
CA THR A 56 -1.05 8.88 -18.41
C THR A 56 -0.38 10.06 -17.72
N ASN A 57 -1.14 11.01 -17.20
CA ASN A 57 -0.58 12.18 -16.50
C ASN A 57 0.21 11.77 -15.25
N LEU A 58 -0.28 10.77 -14.52
CA LEU A 58 0.41 10.23 -13.36
C LEU A 58 1.72 9.53 -13.75
N ARG A 59 1.70 8.72 -14.82
CA ARG A 59 2.92 8.08 -15.36
C ARG A 59 3.98 9.10 -15.73
N ILE A 60 3.59 10.19 -16.40
CA ILE A 60 4.50 11.27 -16.80
C ILE A 60 5.07 11.98 -15.57
N ALA A 61 4.24 12.25 -14.56
CA ALA A 61 4.69 12.87 -13.32
C ALA A 61 5.71 12.00 -12.57
N LEU A 62 5.46 10.69 -12.48
CA LEU A 62 6.35 9.75 -11.78
C LEU A 62 7.66 9.48 -12.55
N SER A 63 7.64 9.45 -13.89
CA SER A 63 8.85 9.18 -14.69
C SER A 63 9.88 10.30 -14.58
N LYS A 64 9.43 11.56 -14.55
CA LYS A 64 10.32 12.74 -14.48
C LYS A 64 11.01 12.93 -13.13
N LEU A 65 10.45 12.36 -12.06
CA LEU A 65 10.88 12.64 -10.69
C LEU A 65 11.64 11.47 -10.04
N SER A 66 11.88 10.41 -10.80
CA SER A 66 12.63 9.25 -10.33
C SER A 66 14.13 9.52 -10.49
N PRO A 67 14.93 9.53 -9.39
CA PRO A 67 16.36 9.90 -9.41
C PRO A 67 17.20 9.10 -10.40
N ASP A 68 16.80 7.85 -10.66
CA ASP A 68 17.50 6.91 -11.53
C ASP A 68 16.92 6.82 -12.96
N GLY A 69 15.86 7.58 -13.29
CA GLY A 69 15.24 7.58 -14.62
C GLY A 69 14.62 6.25 -15.10
N ASN A 70 14.62 5.20 -14.26
CA ASN A 70 14.22 3.83 -14.63
C ASN A 70 12.80 3.46 -14.17
N LEU A 71 12.17 4.26 -13.32
CA LEU A 71 10.77 4.08 -12.93
C LEU A 71 9.89 4.61 -14.08
N PHE A 72 9.11 3.71 -14.69
CA PHE A 72 8.11 4.01 -15.75
C PHE A 72 8.66 4.28 -17.15
N GLN A 73 9.80 3.68 -17.54
CA GLN A 73 10.16 3.58 -18.96
C GLN A 73 9.11 2.74 -19.71
N GLU A 74 8.70 3.19 -20.90
CA GLU A 74 7.76 2.45 -21.76
C GLU A 74 8.32 1.05 -22.04
N ALA A 75 7.51 0.01 -21.83
CA ALA A 75 7.84 -1.42 -21.91
C ALA A 75 8.56 -2.07 -20.70
N GLN A 76 8.70 -1.40 -19.55
CA GLN A 76 9.12 -2.04 -18.29
C GLN A 76 8.03 -1.96 -17.23
N MET A 77 7.67 -3.11 -16.65
CA MET A 77 6.75 -3.15 -15.51
C MET A 77 7.48 -2.89 -14.21
N ASN A 78 7.09 -1.79 -13.57
CA ASN A 78 7.58 -1.44 -12.26
C ASN A 78 6.94 -2.32 -11.19
N ASP A 79 7.71 -2.57 -10.15
CA ASP A 79 7.24 -3.17 -8.91
C ASP A 79 6.17 -2.28 -8.24
N ALA A 80 4.97 -2.82 -8.00
CA ALA A 80 3.85 -2.08 -7.43
C ALA A 80 4.19 -1.45 -6.07
N SER A 81 5.05 -2.10 -5.28
CA SER A 81 5.51 -1.57 -3.99
C SER A 81 6.38 -0.32 -4.18
N LYS A 82 7.24 -0.28 -5.21
CA LYS A 82 8.07 0.88 -5.55
C LYS A 82 7.21 2.03 -6.04
N VAL A 83 6.22 1.75 -6.88
CA VAL A 83 5.26 2.75 -7.36
C VAL A 83 4.48 3.34 -6.19
N LEU A 84 3.98 2.51 -5.28
CA LEU A 84 3.29 2.96 -4.09
C LEU A 84 4.19 3.86 -3.25
N LYS A 85 5.41 3.41 -2.92
CA LYS A 85 6.38 4.18 -2.14
C LYS A 85 6.68 5.54 -2.78
N ALA A 86 6.85 5.58 -4.10
CA ALA A 86 7.09 6.83 -4.82
C ALA A 86 5.90 7.78 -4.68
N ILE A 87 4.67 7.31 -4.92
CA ILE A 87 3.45 8.11 -4.76
C ILE A 87 3.38 8.69 -3.34
N LEU A 88 3.56 7.87 -2.31
CA LEU A 88 3.45 8.31 -0.91
C LEU A 88 4.54 9.32 -0.53
N SER A 89 5.76 9.12 -1.03
CA SER A 89 6.85 10.07 -0.84
C SER A 89 6.52 11.44 -1.45
N PHE A 90 5.93 11.46 -2.66
CA PHE A 90 5.52 12.72 -3.29
C PHE A 90 4.39 13.40 -2.56
N LEU A 91 3.36 12.65 -2.15
CA LEU A 91 2.28 13.19 -1.34
C LEU A 91 2.85 13.84 -0.07
N HIS A 92 3.70 13.12 0.66
CA HIS A 92 4.34 13.66 1.86
C HIS A 92 5.09 14.96 1.55
N GLN A 93 6.00 14.95 0.57
CA GLN A 93 6.80 16.13 0.21
C GLN A 93 5.93 17.32 -0.19
N SER A 94 4.90 17.10 -1.02
CA SER A 94 4.00 18.17 -1.48
C SER A 94 3.20 18.81 -0.35
N PHE A 95 2.86 18.06 0.70
CA PHE A 95 2.08 18.58 1.84
C PHE A 95 2.93 19.05 3.03
N THR A 96 4.22 18.70 3.11
CA THR A 96 5.11 19.12 4.22
C THR A 96 6.11 20.23 3.84
N SER A 97 6.42 20.40 2.55
CA SER A 97 7.40 21.40 2.10
C SER A 97 7.02 22.87 2.38
N GLY A 98 5.76 23.16 2.73
CA GLY A 98 5.32 24.49 3.14
C GLY A 98 5.61 24.88 4.60
N SER A 99 6.14 23.97 5.42
CA SER A 99 6.32 24.14 6.88
C SER A 99 7.72 24.64 7.30
N ALA A 100 8.58 25.05 6.36
CA ALA A 100 9.96 25.44 6.68
C ALA A 100 10.08 26.90 7.17
N VAL A 101 9.60 27.21 8.38
CA VAL A 101 10.12 28.35 9.18
C VAL A 101 10.12 28.01 10.69
N SER A 102 11.31 28.23 11.28
CA SER A 102 11.70 28.32 12.70
C SER A 102 12.15 27.04 13.42
N ASP A 103 13.46 26.99 13.65
CA ASP A 103 14.13 26.26 14.73
C ASP A 103 13.49 26.61 16.09
N THR A 104 12.75 25.67 16.68
CA THR A 104 12.63 25.53 18.14
C THR A 104 12.34 24.08 18.50
N LYS A 105 13.05 23.55 19.50
CA LYS A 105 12.76 22.25 20.13
C LYS A 105 11.40 22.32 20.80
N SER A 106 10.43 21.47 20.40
CA SER A 106 9.40 20.87 21.27
C SER A 106 8.28 20.18 20.47
N ALA A 107 7.95 18.97 20.92
CA ALA A 107 6.66 18.28 20.84
C ALA A 107 5.98 18.13 19.46
N GLY A 108 6.03 16.88 18.95
CA GLY A 108 4.97 16.24 18.17
C GLY A 108 4.23 17.15 17.18
N SER A 109 4.86 17.40 16.03
CA SER A 109 4.08 17.79 14.86
C SER A 109 3.15 16.63 14.53
N ASN A 110 1.85 16.82 14.76
CA ASN A 110 0.78 15.88 14.44
C ASN A 110 0.61 15.75 12.91
N CYS A 111 1.64 15.24 12.24
CA CYS A 111 1.50 14.68 10.92
C CYS A 111 0.74 13.37 11.11
N THR A 112 -0.53 13.38 10.77
CA THR A 112 -1.36 12.18 10.62
C THR A 112 -0.60 11.20 9.72
N GLY A 113 0.01 10.19 10.33
CA GLY A 113 0.75 9.14 9.65
C GLY A 113 -0.24 8.38 8.76
N PHE A 114 -0.22 8.69 7.47
CA PHE A 114 -1.26 8.17 6.58
C PHE A 114 -1.07 6.70 6.25
N LEU A 115 0.17 6.21 6.15
CA LEU A 115 0.44 4.82 5.76
C LEU A 115 1.77 4.34 6.35
N SER A 116 1.75 3.24 7.09
CA SER A 116 2.94 2.42 7.37
C SER A 116 3.01 1.32 6.31
N SER A 117 4.19 1.10 5.74
CA SER A 117 4.45 0.04 4.75
C SER A 117 5.42 -0.96 5.36
N PHE A 118 5.06 -2.25 5.36
CA PHE A 118 5.91 -3.36 5.82
C PHE A 118 6.24 -4.29 4.67
N ILE A 119 7.42 -4.89 4.67
CA ILE A 119 7.78 -5.96 3.74
C ILE A 119 7.83 -7.26 4.56
N THR A 120 6.91 -8.17 4.29
CA THR A 120 6.81 -9.46 4.97
C THR A 120 7.09 -10.58 3.98
N GLN A 121 7.98 -11.49 4.35
CA GLN A 121 8.26 -12.72 3.61
C GLN A 121 7.60 -13.88 4.37
N CYS A 122 6.46 -14.37 3.88
CA CYS A 122 5.63 -15.36 4.58
C CYS A 122 6.10 -16.77 4.27
N TYR A 123 7.06 -17.32 5.03
CA TYR A 123 7.46 -18.73 4.90
C TYR A 123 6.74 -19.69 5.86
N TYR A 124 5.84 -19.21 6.71
CA TYR A 124 5.24 -20.02 7.79
C TYR A 124 3.72 -19.97 7.75
N ALA A 125 3.08 -20.96 7.12
CA ALA A 125 1.63 -21.02 6.93
C ALA A 125 0.82 -21.51 8.16
N GLU A 126 1.45 -21.68 9.33
CA GLU A 126 0.80 -22.27 10.52
C GLU A 126 0.35 -21.23 11.58
N ARG A 127 0.57 -19.93 11.37
CA ARG A 127 0.21 -18.86 12.31
C ARG A 127 -0.80 -17.88 11.71
N PRO A 128 -1.63 -17.20 12.54
CA PRO A 128 -2.45 -16.07 12.12
C PRO A 128 -1.65 -14.98 11.40
N PHE A 129 -2.30 -14.26 10.48
CA PHE A 129 -1.61 -13.31 9.61
C PHE A 129 -0.96 -12.14 10.38
N ASP A 130 -1.62 -11.62 11.41
CA ASP A 130 -1.10 -10.58 12.30
C ASP A 130 0.11 -11.04 13.11
N GLU A 131 0.13 -12.28 13.60
CA GLU A 131 1.32 -12.87 14.24
C GLU A 131 2.50 -13.02 13.26
N LEU A 132 2.24 -13.33 11.99
CA LEU A 132 3.26 -13.37 10.95
C LEU A 132 3.82 -11.97 10.65
N LEU A 133 2.97 -10.95 10.71
CA LEU A 133 3.39 -9.56 10.54
C LEU A 133 4.25 -9.08 11.72
N GLU A 134 3.86 -9.38 12.96
CA GLU A 134 4.66 -9.10 14.16
C GLU A 134 6.05 -9.77 14.07
N LEU A 135 6.09 -11.05 13.64
CA LEU A 135 7.37 -11.71 13.43
C LEU A 135 8.24 -11.00 12.39
N ALA A 136 7.69 -10.51 11.28
CA ALA A 136 8.48 -9.78 10.29
C ALA A 136 9.06 -8.46 10.85
N GLU A 137 8.41 -7.83 11.82
CA GLU A 137 8.96 -6.67 12.52
C GLU A 137 10.16 -7.03 13.40
N THR A 138 10.09 -8.14 14.14
CA THR A 138 11.08 -8.52 15.17
C THR A 138 12.44 -9.00 14.63
N HIS A 139 12.59 -9.25 13.32
CA HIS A 139 13.80 -9.83 12.73
C HIS A 139 14.77 -8.81 12.08
N HIS A 140 14.66 -7.52 12.40
CA HIS A 140 15.57 -6.49 11.86
C HIS A 140 16.85 -6.35 12.69
N TYR A 141 17.75 -7.30 12.55
CA TYR A 141 19.09 -7.20 13.11
C TYR A 141 19.92 -6.15 12.36
N ARG A 142 20.41 -5.13 13.05
CA ARG A 142 21.46 -4.25 12.51
C ARG A 142 22.76 -4.48 13.25
N MET A 143 23.87 -4.57 12.52
CA MET A 143 25.18 -4.48 13.16
C MET A 143 25.38 -3.05 13.63
N CYS A 144 25.80 -2.91 14.89
CA CYS A 144 26.17 -1.62 15.45
C CYS A 144 27.38 -1.05 14.67
N ASP A 145 27.16 0.05 13.96
CA ASP A 145 28.09 0.62 12.99
C ASP A 145 29.42 1.02 13.64
N THR A 146 30.48 0.32 13.26
CA THR A 146 31.84 0.55 13.76
C THR A 146 32.45 1.85 13.26
N GLU A 147 31.99 2.41 12.14
CA GLU A 147 32.53 3.65 11.57
C GLU A 147 32.15 4.90 12.39
N VAL A 148 31.03 4.82 13.14
CA VAL A 148 30.61 5.86 14.11
C VAL A 148 30.96 5.51 15.56
N GLY A 149 31.84 4.54 15.79
CA GLY A 149 32.27 4.12 17.13
C GLY A 149 31.36 3.10 17.82
N GLY A 150 30.49 2.43 17.06
CA GLY A 150 29.64 1.34 17.52
C GLY A 150 30.43 0.05 17.83
N CYS A 151 29.80 -0.85 18.59
CA CYS A 151 30.46 -2.01 19.18
C CYS A 151 30.57 -3.24 18.24
N GLY A 152 30.08 -3.16 17.00
CA GLY A 152 30.13 -4.25 16.01
C GLY A 152 29.27 -5.48 16.34
N LYS A 153 28.43 -5.43 17.39
CA LYS A 153 27.51 -6.53 17.74
C LYS A 153 26.20 -6.41 16.96
N LEU A 154 25.57 -7.56 16.71
CA LEU A 154 24.19 -7.61 16.24
C LEU A 154 23.29 -7.01 17.32
N ASP A 155 22.60 -5.93 16.98
CA ASP A 155 21.63 -5.29 17.86
C ASP A 155 20.23 -5.50 17.28
N ASN A 156 19.25 -5.77 18.16
CA ASN A 156 17.87 -5.89 17.75
C ASN A 156 17.27 -4.48 17.68
N VAL A 157 17.11 -3.95 16.47
CA VAL A 157 16.49 -2.64 16.31
C VAL A 157 14.99 -2.81 16.36
N HIS A 158 14.42 -2.66 17.55
CA HIS A 158 12.97 -2.55 17.74
C HIS A 158 12.52 -1.16 17.28
N ASN A 159 11.88 -1.08 16.11
CA ASN A 159 11.17 0.13 15.71
C ASN A 159 9.79 0.13 16.40
N ILE A 160 9.69 0.84 17.52
CA ILE A 160 8.43 0.97 18.26
C ILE A 160 7.51 1.92 17.49
N LEU A 161 6.43 1.39 16.91
CA LEU A 161 5.37 2.20 16.33
C LEU A 161 4.33 2.51 17.41
N SER A 162 4.32 3.75 17.91
CA SER A 162 3.47 4.10 19.07
C SER A 162 2.04 4.52 18.72
N THR A 163 1.75 4.83 17.46
CA THR A 163 0.42 5.24 17.01
C THR A 163 0.03 4.49 15.72
N PRO A 164 -1.03 3.66 15.74
CA PRO A 164 -1.43 2.92 14.56
C PRO A 164 -2.07 3.87 13.53
N PRO A 165 -1.68 3.80 12.25
CA PRO A 165 -2.26 4.63 11.20
C PRO A 165 -3.69 4.17 10.91
N HIS A 166 -4.51 5.04 10.33
CA HIS A 166 -5.88 4.61 9.97
C HIS A 166 -5.91 3.60 8.81
N VAL A 167 -4.95 3.73 7.89
CA VAL A 167 -4.73 2.77 6.81
C VAL A 167 -3.40 2.08 7.05
N PHE A 168 -3.40 0.76 7.00
CA PHE A 168 -2.23 -0.08 7.14
C PHE A 168 -1.95 -0.80 5.81
N THR A 169 -0.70 -0.80 5.35
CA THR A 169 -0.32 -1.49 4.11
C THR A 169 0.75 -2.53 4.37
N THR A 170 0.52 -3.73 3.87
CA THR A 170 1.52 -4.81 3.83
C THR A 170 1.98 -5.03 2.40
N VAL A 171 3.28 -5.19 2.21
CA VAL A 171 3.91 -5.63 0.97
C VAL A 171 4.47 -7.03 1.19
N LEU A 172 4.15 -7.96 0.30
CA LEU A 172 4.69 -9.31 0.30
C LEU A 172 5.84 -9.39 -0.70
N GLY A 173 7.00 -9.83 -0.21
CA GLY A 173 8.19 -10.04 -1.04
C GLY A 173 8.20 -11.45 -1.62
N TRP A 174 8.35 -11.56 -2.94
CA TRP A 174 8.57 -12.82 -3.65
C TRP A 174 10.01 -12.87 -4.16
N GLU A 175 10.60 -14.07 -4.21
CA GLU A 175 11.95 -14.27 -4.74
C GLU A 175 11.98 -14.11 -6.27
N SER A 176 10.87 -14.49 -6.90
CA SER A 176 10.68 -14.55 -8.34
C SER A 176 9.41 -13.83 -8.80
N ARG A 177 9.38 -13.51 -10.10
CA ARG A 177 8.18 -13.02 -10.82
C ARG A 177 7.19 -14.15 -11.17
N SER A 178 7.58 -15.40 -10.93
CA SER A 178 6.81 -16.60 -11.22
C SER A 178 7.22 -17.68 -10.21
N GLU A 179 6.46 -17.76 -9.14
CA GLU A 179 6.65 -18.69 -8.03
C GLU A 179 5.89 -20.00 -8.25
N PRO A 180 6.32 -21.09 -7.60
CA PRO A 180 5.58 -22.34 -7.63
C PRO A 180 4.15 -22.17 -7.09
N ALA A 181 3.20 -22.88 -7.71
CA ALA A 181 1.78 -22.82 -7.29
C ALA A 181 1.58 -23.21 -5.82
N ASP A 182 2.37 -24.14 -5.30
CA ASP A 182 2.31 -24.56 -3.89
C ASP A 182 2.69 -23.43 -2.93
N ASP A 183 3.71 -22.63 -3.26
CA ASP A 183 4.17 -21.50 -2.44
C ASP A 183 3.17 -20.34 -2.48
N ILE A 184 2.58 -20.09 -3.66
CA ILE A 184 1.49 -19.14 -3.83
C ILE A 184 0.29 -19.56 -2.97
N SER A 185 -0.13 -20.83 -3.09
CA SER A 185 -1.26 -21.38 -2.34
C SER A 185 -1.01 -21.36 -0.83
N ALA A 186 0.20 -21.70 -0.36
CA ALA A 186 0.57 -21.59 1.04
C ALA A 186 0.47 -20.16 1.56
N THR A 187 0.94 -19.18 0.78
CA THR A 187 0.84 -17.76 1.13
C THR A 187 -0.62 -17.31 1.19
N LEU A 188 -1.43 -17.66 0.19
CA LEU A 188 -2.86 -17.31 0.13
C LEU A 188 -3.63 -17.83 1.34
N ARG A 189 -3.35 -19.05 1.79
CA ARG A 189 -3.97 -19.63 3.00
C ARG A 189 -3.61 -18.88 4.29
N ALA A 190 -2.44 -18.24 4.33
CA ALA A 190 -2.00 -17.45 5.47
C ALA A 190 -2.64 -16.06 5.52
N LEU A 191 -3.25 -15.58 4.42
CA LEU A 191 -3.88 -14.26 4.37
C LEU A 191 -5.21 -14.23 5.12
N SER A 192 -5.43 -13.13 5.85
CA SER A 192 -6.70 -12.86 6.53
C SER A 192 -7.35 -11.58 6.00
N THR A 193 -8.69 -11.56 6.00
CA THR A 193 -9.46 -10.34 5.70
C THR A 193 -9.57 -9.41 6.91
N GLU A 194 -9.18 -9.88 8.10
CA GLU A 194 -9.17 -9.09 9.33
C GLU A 194 -7.85 -9.31 10.08
N ILE A 195 -7.27 -8.23 10.60
CA ILE A 195 -6.05 -8.27 11.41
C ILE A 195 -6.24 -7.45 12.69
N ASP A 196 -5.66 -7.89 13.80
CA ASP A 196 -5.56 -7.07 15.01
C ASP A 196 -4.28 -6.25 14.98
N ILE A 197 -4.41 -4.94 14.73
CA ILE A 197 -3.24 -4.05 14.69
C ILE A 197 -2.57 -3.94 16.07
N GLY A 198 -3.30 -4.21 17.15
CA GLY A 198 -2.77 -4.14 18.52
C GLY A 198 -1.73 -5.21 18.80
N VAL A 199 -1.71 -6.29 18.01
CA VAL A 199 -0.68 -7.34 18.09
C VAL A 199 0.67 -6.85 17.56
N MET A 200 0.66 -5.98 16.55
CA MET A 200 1.89 -5.46 15.91
C MET A 200 2.43 -4.20 16.61
N TYR A 201 1.56 -3.31 17.09
CA TYR A 201 1.99 -2.00 17.59
C TYR A 201 2.18 -2.04 19.11
N GLU A 202 3.42 -1.94 19.58
CA GLU A 202 3.73 -1.89 21.00
C GLU A 202 3.07 -0.67 21.67
N GLY A 203 2.39 -0.90 22.80
CA GLY A 203 1.65 0.12 23.53
C GLY A 203 0.23 0.36 23.01
N VAL A 204 -0.22 -0.42 22.01
CA VAL A 204 -1.61 -0.45 21.56
C VAL A 204 -2.32 -1.64 22.20
N ASP A 205 -3.48 -1.41 22.82
CA ASP A 205 -4.30 -2.51 23.34
C ASP A 205 -4.76 -3.44 22.20
N PRO A 206 -4.65 -4.77 22.37
CA PRO A 206 -5.25 -5.75 21.46
C PRO A 206 -6.76 -5.53 21.30
N GLY A 207 -7.30 -6.00 20.18
CA GLY A 207 -8.70 -5.86 19.79
C GLY A 207 -8.96 -4.68 18.84
N LYS A 208 -7.92 -4.07 18.26
CA LYS A 208 -8.06 -3.02 17.26
C LYS A 208 -8.04 -3.63 15.87
N ILE A 209 -9.22 -4.06 15.42
CA ILE A 209 -9.40 -4.79 14.17
C ILE A 209 -9.37 -3.86 12.95
N TYR A 210 -8.63 -4.29 11.93
CA TYR A 210 -8.58 -3.68 10.60
C TYR A 210 -9.12 -4.68 9.59
N SER A 211 -9.89 -4.20 8.61
CA SER A 211 -10.40 -5.02 7.51
C SER A 211 -9.60 -4.81 6.23
N LEU A 212 -9.37 -5.89 5.50
CA LEU A 212 -8.77 -5.88 4.17
C LEU A 212 -9.72 -5.19 3.18
N ILE A 213 -9.23 -4.14 2.54
CA ILE A 213 -9.97 -3.33 1.56
C ILE A 213 -9.61 -3.75 0.14
N SER A 214 -8.33 -4.03 -0.11
CA SER A 214 -7.89 -4.46 -1.44
C SER A 214 -6.59 -5.24 -1.39
N MET A 215 -6.40 -6.08 -2.40
CA MET A 215 -5.20 -6.86 -2.64
C MET A 215 -4.77 -6.69 -4.09
N VAL A 216 -3.52 -6.31 -4.31
CA VAL A 216 -2.89 -6.24 -5.63
C VAL A 216 -2.08 -7.51 -5.83
N CYS A 217 -2.36 -8.23 -6.91
CA CYS A 217 -1.63 -9.42 -7.32
C CYS A 217 -0.83 -9.16 -8.60
N TYR A 218 0.20 -9.97 -8.81
CA TYR A 218 1.05 -9.94 -9.99
C TYR A 218 1.15 -11.33 -10.62
N HIS A 219 1.04 -11.40 -11.94
CA HIS A 219 1.35 -12.61 -12.71
C HIS A 219 1.77 -12.23 -14.14
N ARG A 220 2.88 -12.79 -14.63
CA ARG A 220 3.38 -12.66 -16.03
C ARG A 220 3.30 -11.26 -16.61
N GLU A 221 3.93 -10.30 -15.94
CA GLU A 221 3.90 -8.92 -16.41
C GLU A 221 2.46 -8.39 -16.51
N HIS A 222 1.67 -8.67 -15.48
CA HIS A 222 0.35 -8.08 -15.35
C HIS A 222 -0.03 -7.89 -13.89
N TYR A 223 -0.71 -6.78 -13.59
CA TYR A 223 -1.22 -6.50 -12.24
C TYR A 223 -2.73 -6.57 -12.22
N ILE A 224 -3.25 -7.32 -11.26
CA ILE A 224 -4.68 -7.48 -11.01
C ILE A 224 -4.99 -6.92 -9.63
N CYS A 225 -6.11 -6.24 -9.48
CA CYS A 225 -6.53 -5.68 -8.20
C CYS A 225 -7.87 -6.27 -7.77
N PHE A 226 -7.89 -6.93 -6.61
CA PHE A 226 -9.10 -7.33 -5.91
C PHE A 226 -9.47 -6.27 -4.90
N VAL A 227 -10.76 -5.91 -4.86
CA VAL A 227 -11.28 -4.86 -3.98
C VAL A 227 -12.55 -5.34 -3.31
N TYR A 228 -12.65 -5.12 -2.01
CA TYR A 228 -13.87 -5.37 -1.26
C TYR A 228 -14.82 -4.17 -1.31
N ASN A 229 -16.00 -4.39 -1.87
CA ASN A 229 -17.07 -3.40 -1.88
C ASN A 229 -17.95 -3.56 -0.64
N HIS A 230 -17.88 -2.61 0.29
CA HIS A 230 -18.68 -2.62 1.53
C HIS A 230 -20.19 -2.45 1.33
N GLU A 231 -20.61 -1.77 0.26
CA GLU A 231 -22.03 -1.53 -0.03
C GLU A 231 -22.73 -2.84 -0.44
N TYR A 232 -22.10 -3.59 -1.34
CA TYR A 232 -22.65 -4.85 -1.86
C TYR A 232 -22.14 -6.09 -1.11
N LYS A 233 -21.16 -5.92 -0.21
CA LYS A 233 -20.45 -6.99 0.51
C LYS A 233 -19.88 -8.05 -0.44
N LYS A 234 -19.22 -7.59 -1.50
CA LYS A 234 -18.66 -8.45 -2.55
C LYS A 234 -17.26 -8.01 -2.92
N TRP A 235 -16.43 -8.97 -3.29
CA TRP A 235 -15.15 -8.76 -3.95
C TRP A 235 -15.33 -8.51 -5.44
N ILE A 236 -14.57 -7.55 -5.95
CA ILE A 236 -14.54 -7.14 -7.36
C ILE A 236 -13.09 -7.21 -7.84
N MET A 237 -12.88 -7.82 -8.99
CA MET A 237 -11.58 -7.89 -9.67
C MET A 237 -11.50 -6.82 -10.76
N TYR A 238 -10.39 -6.08 -10.77
CA TYR A 238 -10.04 -5.09 -11.77
C TYR A 238 -8.81 -5.59 -12.53
N ASP A 239 -8.96 -5.80 -13.83
CA ASP A 239 -8.00 -6.46 -14.71
C ASP A 239 -7.91 -5.77 -16.09
N ASP A 240 -7.67 -4.44 -16.10
CA ASP A 240 -7.65 -3.52 -17.26
C ASP A 240 -8.90 -3.47 -18.18
N GLU A 241 -9.80 -4.44 -18.06
CA GLU A 241 -11.10 -4.51 -18.73
C GLU A 241 -12.24 -4.09 -17.77
N THR A 242 -13.47 -4.54 -18.06
CA THR A 242 -14.62 -4.33 -17.19
C THR A 242 -14.45 -5.08 -15.86
N PRO A 243 -14.77 -4.45 -14.71
CA PRO A 243 -14.65 -5.11 -13.41
C PRO A 243 -15.50 -6.38 -13.34
N GLU A 244 -14.91 -7.48 -12.84
CA GLU A 244 -15.57 -8.77 -12.64
C GLU A 244 -16.00 -8.91 -11.17
N VAL A 245 -17.23 -9.36 -10.90
CA VAL A 245 -17.68 -9.63 -9.53
C VAL A 245 -17.27 -11.04 -9.14
N ILE A 246 -16.42 -11.14 -8.11
CA ILE A 246 -15.86 -12.42 -7.60
C ILE A 246 -16.68 -12.96 -6.41
N PHE A 247 -17.49 -12.13 -5.75
CA PHE A 247 -18.34 -12.46 -4.60
C PHE A 247 -17.61 -12.54 -3.26
N CYS A 248 -17.17 -13.71 -2.78
CA CYS A 248 -16.60 -13.84 -1.44
C CYS A 248 -15.06 -13.95 -1.45
N TRP A 249 -14.45 -13.95 -0.26
CA TRP A 249 -12.99 -14.04 -0.16
C TRP A 249 -12.46 -15.39 -0.65
N ASP A 250 -13.17 -16.48 -0.38
CA ASP A 250 -12.79 -17.82 -0.85
C ASP A 250 -12.77 -17.90 -2.39
N ASP A 251 -13.68 -17.17 -3.06
CA ASP A 251 -13.69 -17.05 -4.52
C ASP A 251 -12.47 -16.25 -5.02
N VAL A 252 -12.02 -15.23 -4.27
CA VAL A 252 -10.77 -14.50 -4.57
C VAL A 252 -9.57 -15.42 -4.45
N LEU A 253 -9.50 -16.20 -3.37
CA LEU A 253 -8.41 -17.16 -3.17
C LEU A 253 -8.39 -18.20 -4.29
N THR A 254 -9.55 -18.76 -4.66
CA THR A 254 -9.69 -19.72 -5.76
C THR A 254 -9.20 -19.12 -7.08
N LYS A 255 -9.62 -17.89 -7.40
CA LYS A 255 -9.18 -17.18 -8.62
C LYS A 255 -7.66 -16.96 -8.62
N CYS A 256 -7.08 -16.64 -7.46
CA CYS A 256 -5.64 -16.48 -7.32
C CYS A 256 -4.87 -17.79 -7.52
N GLU A 257 -5.37 -18.90 -6.96
CA GLU A 257 -4.76 -20.22 -7.13
C GLU A 257 -4.84 -20.70 -8.59
N GLU A 258 -6.01 -20.59 -9.22
CA GLU A 258 -6.20 -20.97 -10.62
C GLU A 258 -5.36 -20.13 -11.59
N GLY A 259 -5.16 -18.85 -11.27
CA GLY A 259 -4.41 -17.89 -12.09
C GLY A 259 -2.92 -17.80 -11.77
N CYS A 260 -2.41 -18.54 -10.78
CA CYS A 260 -1.07 -18.36 -10.21
C CYS A 260 -0.78 -16.88 -9.86
N LEU A 261 -1.76 -16.19 -9.28
CA LEU A 261 -1.68 -14.77 -8.97
C LEU A 261 -0.94 -14.56 -7.64
N GLN A 262 0.21 -13.89 -7.69
CA GLN A 262 1.05 -13.66 -6.52
C GLN A 262 0.57 -12.39 -5.79
N PRO A 263 0.00 -12.47 -4.58
CA PRO A 263 -0.37 -11.28 -3.81
C PRO A 263 0.87 -10.46 -3.45
N GLN A 264 0.88 -9.16 -3.76
CA GLN A 264 2.03 -8.28 -3.53
C GLN A 264 1.75 -7.14 -2.56
N VAL A 265 0.58 -6.50 -2.64
CA VAL A 265 0.27 -5.35 -1.80
C VAL A 265 -1.14 -5.51 -1.24
N LEU A 266 -1.26 -5.44 0.08
CA LEU A 266 -2.52 -5.53 0.80
C LEU A 266 -2.77 -4.21 1.53
N PHE A 267 -3.99 -3.71 1.43
CA PHE A 267 -4.43 -2.48 2.09
C PHE A 267 -5.53 -2.79 3.09
N PHE A 268 -5.33 -2.38 4.34
CA PHE A 268 -6.26 -2.57 5.45
C PHE A 268 -6.71 -1.20 5.99
N GLU A 269 -7.97 -1.08 6.39
CA GLU A 269 -8.51 0.12 7.06
C GLU A 269 -9.06 -0.25 8.45
N ALA A 270 -8.88 0.65 9.42
CA ALA A 270 -9.42 0.44 10.76
C ALA A 270 -10.95 0.37 10.71
N VAL A 271 -11.53 -0.67 11.29
CA VAL A 271 -12.99 -0.80 11.43
C VAL A 271 -13.44 0.21 12.50
N LYS A 272 -14.47 1.01 12.20
CA LYS A 272 -15.10 1.91 13.18
C LYS A 272 -16.13 1.17 14.01
#